data_AF-A0AAN7B2X3-F1
#
_entry.id   AF-A0AAN7B2X3-F1
#
_cell.length_a   1.000
_cell.length_b   1.000
_cell.length_c   1.000
_cell.angle_alpha   90.00
_cell.angle_beta   90.00
_cell.angle_gamma   90.00
#
_symmetry.space_group_name_H-M   'P 1'
#
loop_
_entity.id
_entity.type
_entity.pdbx_description
1 polymer ?
#
loop_
_entity_poly.entity_id
_entity_poly.type
_entity_poly.pdbx_seq_one_letter_code
_entity_poly.pdbx_strand_id
1 'polypeptide(L)'
;DVFSYGVLIRTGHTRLCATPSTYTNTPPLASSDLCAFFPVGDNISQAQCNSRRGGSLPPRFLDSRRDGRHDNEANNSLGWRPSPLVTGGGLNLDSRLARELESATLDPSDGISHSTSHLGLAENSTILQALMDKGYIKRRSWGLDTGFSNPKSPRRGSLVFGGYDSQRDFQHPWHQYAINASGGQLDGNKCSLSVVISELRFTINGRSRTLLEGPLKGCIEPYDNLFRLPLAQLERLRSHIEHPASLSFPRFSGNPRILIAEPGLIYETSRSLNASLDIKFENGFSVNIPSDEFEKPLRGLDINGSPTVNHTLREIQVLQSPADGNTIVLGRAFLSQAYLSVDYDTRTFHLARRGSPEKLGFPVPGEIYQAWIYAEQRGLVVIGLILGQAHICFIILW
;
A
#
# COMPACT_ATOMS: atom_id res chain seq x y z
N ASP A 1 -15.05 8.49 -1.53
CA ASP A 1 -14.62 7.26 -0.82
C ASP A 1 -13.35 6.69 -1.42
N VAL A 2 -12.36 6.38 -0.59
CA VAL A 2 -11.02 5.91 -1.02
C VAL A 2 -11.07 4.39 -1.12
N PHE A 3 -11.20 3.86 -2.35
CA PHE A 3 -11.30 2.43 -2.63
C PHE A 3 -9.95 1.76 -2.89
N SER A 4 -8.91 2.55 -3.09
CA SER A 4 -7.55 2.08 -3.34
C SER A 4 -6.57 2.82 -2.44
N TYR A 5 -5.55 2.11 -2.00
CA TYR A 5 -4.41 2.68 -1.28
C TYR A 5 -3.23 2.79 -2.26
N GLY A 6 -2.61 3.96 -2.28
CA GLY A 6 -1.47 4.23 -3.13
C GLY A 6 -1.20 5.73 -3.24
N VAL A 7 -0.15 6.06 -3.96
CA VAL A 7 0.32 7.40 -4.23
C VAL A 7 -0.02 7.73 -5.68
N LEU A 8 -0.62 8.90 -5.90
CA LEU A 8 -0.83 9.41 -7.24
C LEU A 8 0.52 9.87 -7.81
N ILE A 9 0.97 9.19 -8.85
CA ILE A 9 2.15 9.53 -9.62
C ILE A 9 1.72 10.07 -10.97
N ARG A 10 2.52 10.98 -11.53
CA ARG A 10 2.32 11.55 -12.85
C ARG A 10 3.59 11.37 -13.66
N THR A 11 3.47 10.94 -14.90
CA THR A 11 4.57 10.95 -15.86
C THR A 11 4.09 11.52 -17.17
N GLY A 12 4.70 12.64 -17.57
CA GLY A 12 4.14 13.52 -18.61
C GLY A 12 2.69 13.93 -18.33
N HIS A 13 1.75 13.48 -19.18
CA HIS A 13 0.31 13.71 -19.04
C HIS A 13 -0.45 12.54 -18.40
N THR A 14 0.22 11.43 -18.14
CA THR A 14 -0.41 10.22 -17.57
C THR A 14 -0.38 10.29 -16.06
N ARG A 15 -1.51 9.94 -15.43
CA ARG A 15 -1.64 9.79 -13.98
C ARG A 15 -1.86 8.33 -13.65
N LEU A 16 -1.14 7.84 -12.64
CA LEU A 16 -1.23 6.46 -12.17
C LEU A 16 -1.29 6.44 -10.64
N CYS A 17 -1.89 5.41 -10.08
CA CYS A 17 -1.77 5.08 -8.67
C CYS A 17 -0.72 3.99 -8.51
N ALA A 18 0.28 4.23 -7.65
CA ALA A 18 1.31 3.26 -7.33
C ALA A 18 1.36 3.03 -5.82
N THR A 19 1.40 1.78 -5.40
CA THR A 19 1.37 1.41 -3.99
C THR A 19 2.79 1.30 -3.44
N PRO A 20 3.12 1.97 -2.32
CA PRO A 20 4.41 1.79 -1.64
C PRO A 20 4.76 0.31 -1.47
N SER A 21 5.97 -0.08 -1.84
CA SER A 21 6.42 -1.45 -1.69
C SER A 21 7.87 -1.53 -1.23
N THR A 22 8.13 -2.44 -0.29
CA THR A 22 9.49 -2.72 0.20
C THR A 22 10.15 -3.90 -0.52
N TYR A 23 9.43 -4.53 -1.45
CA TYR A 23 9.93 -5.63 -2.25
C TYR A 23 10.77 -5.16 -3.45
N THR A 24 10.32 -4.09 -4.11
CA THR A 24 10.91 -3.60 -5.36
C THR A 24 11.75 -2.34 -5.14
N ASN A 25 12.92 -2.29 -5.80
CA ASN A 25 13.79 -1.11 -5.81
C ASN A 25 13.32 -0.11 -6.91
N THR A 26 13.07 -0.63 -8.10
CA THR A 26 12.55 0.12 -9.24
C THR A 26 11.01 0.06 -9.26
N PRO A 27 10.30 1.20 -9.40
CA PRO A 27 8.85 1.22 -9.56
C PRO A 27 8.41 0.46 -10.81
N PRO A 28 7.74 -0.70 -10.65
CA PRO A 28 7.12 -1.41 -11.74
C PRO A 28 5.76 -0.74 -12.06
N LEU A 29 5.60 -0.24 -13.28
CA LEU A 29 4.39 0.45 -13.73
C LEU A 29 3.67 -0.37 -14.79
N ALA A 30 2.34 -0.46 -14.68
CA ALA A 30 1.55 -1.21 -15.65
C ALA A 30 1.59 -0.55 -17.05
N SER A 31 1.93 -1.33 -18.07
CA SER A 31 1.78 -0.92 -19.49
C SER A 31 0.32 -0.98 -19.92
N SER A 32 -0.09 -0.15 -20.88
CA SER A 32 -1.43 -0.23 -21.48
C SER A 32 -1.65 -1.54 -22.24
N ASP A 33 -0.57 -2.11 -22.76
CA ASP A 33 -0.57 -3.34 -23.54
C ASP A 33 -0.89 -4.56 -22.68
N LEU A 34 -0.54 -4.51 -21.39
CA LEU A 34 -0.81 -5.58 -20.44
C LEU A 34 -2.29 -5.99 -20.43
N CYS A 35 -3.18 -5.01 -20.37
CA CYS A 35 -4.62 -5.27 -20.34
C CYS A 35 -5.19 -5.64 -21.72
N ALA A 36 -4.46 -5.36 -22.81
CA ALA A 36 -4.85 -5.68 -24.18
C ALA A 36 -4.45 -7.11 -24.60
N PHE A 37 -3.30 -7.61 -24.15
CA PHE A 37 -2.74 -8.90 -24.57
C PHE A 37 -2.98 -10.05 -23.59
N PHE A 38 -3.15 -9.74 -22.30
CA PHE A 38 -3.45 -10.73 -21.27
C PHE A 38 -4.84 -10.47 -20.71
N PRO A 39 -5.91 -11.06 -21.28
CA PRO A 39 -7.15 -11.16 -20.54
C PRO A 39 -6.81 -11.91 -19.25
N VAL A 40 -6.85 -11.20 -18.13
CA VAL A 40 -6.58 -11.76 -16.80
C VAL A 40 -7.78 -12.67 -16.47
N GLY A 41 -7.82 -13.86 -17.07
CA GLY A 41 -8.99 -14.74 -17.14
C GLY A 41 -10.07 -14.24 -18.11
N ASP A 42 -10.89 -15.15 -18.62
CA ASP A 42 -11.89 -14.92 -19.68
C ASP A 42 -13.03 -13.92 -19.33
N ASN A 43 -12.99 -13.24 -18.17
CA ASN A 43 -14.12 -12.48 -17.61
C ASN A 43 -13.77 -11.09 -17.02
N ILE A 44 -12.58 -10.52 -17.29
CA ILE A 44 -12.23 -9.17 -16.83
C ILE A 44 -12.31 -8.17 -17.98
N SER A 45 -13.04 -7.07 -17.80
CA SER A 45 -13.08 -5.99 -18.79
C SER A 45 -11.77 -5.20 -18.84
N GLN A 46 -11.49 -4.56 -19.98
CA GLN A 46 -10.37 -3.62 -20.10
C GLN A 46 -10.38 -2.54 -19.01
N ALA A 47 -11.57 -2.00 -18.70
CA ALA A 47 -11.74 -0.96 -17.71
C ALA A 47 -11.44 -1.48 -16.29
N GLN A 48 -11.88 -2.69 -15.97
CA GLN A 48 -11.55 -3.37 -14.72
C GLN A 48 -10.05 -3.64 -14.60
N CYS A 49 -9.40 -4.11 -15.66
CA CYS A 49 -7.96 -4.34 -15.67
C CYS A 49 -7.18 -3.04 -15.43
N ASN A 50 -7.49 -1.99 -16.19
CA ASN A 50 -6.85 -0.68 -16.06
C ASN A 50 -7.03 -0.09 -14.65
N SER A 51 -8.26 -0.12 -14.13
CA SER A 51 -8.59 0.44 -12.82
C SER A 51 -7.93 -0.33 -11.68
N ARG A 52 -7.95 -1.67 -11.74
CA ARG A 52 -7.24 -2.54 -10.79
C ARG A 52 -5.78 -2.13 -10.68
N ARG A 53 -5.11 -1.92 -11.81
CA ARG A 53 -3.67 -1.59 -11.88
C ARG A 53 -3.29 -0.17 -11.44
N GLY A 54 -4.26 0.66 -11.11
CA GLY A 54 -4.04 2.07 -10.80
C GLY A 54 -3.87 2.94 -12.05
N GLY A 55 -4.27 2.46 -13.23
CA GLY A 55 -4.01 3.08 -14.53
C GLY A 55 -2.87 2.38 -15.29
N SER A 56 -2.55 2.87 -16.48
CA SER A 56 -1.49 2.32 -17.33
C SER A 56 -0.71 3.38 -18.12
N LEU A 57 0.54 3.06 -18.43
CA LEU A 57 1.40 3.88 -19.28
C LEU A 57 1.10 3.61 -20.76
N PRO A 58 0.93 4.63 -21.60
CA PRO A 58 0.75 4.42 -23.02
C PRO A 58 2.07 3.95 -23.68
N PRO A 59 2.00 3.19 -24.80
CA PRO A 59 3.16 2.47 -25.35
C PRO A 59 4.32 3.38 -25.76
N ARG A 60 4.03 4.62 -26.16
CA ARG A 60 5.02 5.65 -26.52
C ARG A 60 6.04 5.97 -25.42
N PHE A 61 5.75 5.69 -24.15
CA PHE A 61 6.75 5.83 -23.08
C PHE A 61 7.82 4.73 -23.14
N LEU A 62 7.52 3.59 -23.78
CA LEU A 62 8.43 2.45 -23.97
C LEU A 62 9.39 2.62 -25.15
N ASP A 63 9.13 3.58 -26.03
CA ASP A 63 9.88 3.76 -27.28
C ASP A 63 11.05 4.75 -27.15
N SER A 64 11.06 5.61 -26.12
CA SER A 64 12.00 6.73 -26.07
C SER A 64 13.37 6.43 -25.46
N ARG A 65 13.50 5.44 -24.55
CA ARG A 65 14.80 5.06 -23.93
C ARG A 65 14.76 3.65 -23.33
N ARG A 66 14.86 2.61 -24.15
CA ARG A 66 15.12 1.24 -23.65
C ARG A 66 16.60 1.11 -23.33
N ASP A 67 16.95 0.92 -22.06
CA ASP A 67 18.23 0.30 -21.73
C ASP A 67 17.98 -1.21 -21.73
N GLY A 68 18.81 -1.99 -22.43
CA GLY A 68 18.66 -3.45 -22.54
C GLY A 68 18.92 -4.21 -21.24
N ARG A 69 18.93 -3.53 -20.10
CA ARG A 69 19.03 -4.14 -18.77
C ARG A 69 17.65 -4.64 -18.36
N HIS A 70 17.63 -5.78 -17.67
CA HIS A 70 16.44 -6.33 -17.03
C HIS A 70 16.68 -6.38 -15.53
N ASP A 71 15.79 -5.79 -14.72
CA ASP A 71 15.79 -6.00 -13.28
C ASP A 71 15.16 -7.38 -13.00
N ASN A 72 16.02 -8.38 -12.76
CA ASN A 72 15.59 -9.73 -12.38
C ASN A 72 15.01 -9.82 -10.96
N GLU A 73 14.93 -8.71 -10.21
CA GLU A 73 14.45 -8.72 -8.82
C GLU A 73 12.96 -9.06 -8.71
N ALA A 74 12.16 -8.81 -9.75
CA ALA A 74 10.74 -9.15 -9.79
C ALA A 74 10.46 -10.62 -10.19
N ASN A 75 11.47 -11.37 -10.63
CA ASN A 75 11.34 -12.77 -11.07
C ASN A 75 11.21 -13.77 -9.90
N ASN A 76 11.60 -13.40 -8.67
CA ASN A 76 11.85 -14.39 -7.63
C ASN A 76 10.69 -14.69 -6.65
N SER A 77 9.49 -14.13 -6.83
CA SER A 77 8.34 -14.65 -6.05
C SER A 77 6.95 -14.52 -6.67
N LEU A 78 6.70 -13.66 -7.67
CA LEU A 78 5.32 -13.33 -8.04
C LEU A 78 5.04 -13.15 -9.55
N GLY A 79 5.83 -13.76 -10.42
CA GLY A 79 5.45 -13.94 -11.84
C GLY A 79 5.43 -12.68 -12.71
N TRP A 80 6.30 -11.70 -12.44
CA TRP A 80 6.64 -10.69 -13.44
C TRP A 80 7.43 -11.33 -14.56
N ARG A 81 7.10 -10.99 -15.81
CA ARG A 81 8.09 -11.07 -16.89
C ARG A 81 8.69 -9.68 -17.00
N PRO A 82 9.97 -9.47 -16.67
CA PRO A 82 10.59 -8.18 -16.88
C PRO A 82 10.51 -7.84 -18.36
N SER A 83 9.95 -6.67 -18.67
CA SER A 83 10.11 -6.05 -19.98
C SER A 83 11.45 -5.27 -19.97
N PRO A 84 11.93 -4.72 -21.09
CA PRO A 84 13.17 -3.94 -21.10
C PRO A 84 13.05 -2.73 -20.16
N LEU A 85 14.03 -2.51 -19.27
CA LEU A 85 14.05 -1.34 -18.39
C LEU A 85 13.98 -0.05 -19.22
N VAL A 86 13.10 0.86 -18.84
CA VAL A 86 13.04 2.19 -19.44
C VAL A 86 13.76 3.17 -18.51
N THR A 87 15.00 3.48 -18.86
CA THR A 87 15.78 4.53 -18.19
C THR A 87 15.43 5.89 -18.78
N GLY A 88 14.68 6.70 -18.04
CA GLY A 88 14.52 8.13 -18.35
C GLY A 88 13.13 8.56 -18.78
N GLY A 89 12.14 8.33 -17.92
CA GLY A 89 10.87 9.07 -17.94
C GLY A 89 10.85 10.10 -16.81
N GLY A 90 10.37 11.32 -17.10
CA GLY A 90 10.06 12.29 -16.06
C GLY A 90 8.97 11.74 -15.13
N LEU A 91 9.31 11.50 -13.85
CA LEU A 91 8.34 11.12 -12.82
C LEU A 91 8.05 12.35 -11.96
N ASN A 92 6.83 12.84 -12.02
CA ASN A 92 6.32 13.86 -11.12
C ASN A 92 5.43 13.17 -10.08
N LEU A 93 5.90 13.07 -8.84
CA LEU A 93 5.06 12.63 -7.74
C LEU A 93 4.08 13.77 -7.44
N ASP A 94 2.77 13.51 -7.50
CA ASP A 94 1.77 14.53 -7.18
C ASP A 94 1.90 14.88 -5.70
N SER A 95 2.69 15.91 -5.45
CA SER A 95 3.23 16.32 -4.16
C SER A 95 3.02 17.82 -4.05
N ARG A 96 3.08 18.37 -2.83
CA ARG A 96 3.11 19.82 -2.63
C ARG A 96 4.28 20.53 -3.31
N LEU A 97 5.22 19.77 -3.90
CA LEU A 97 6.36 20.31 -4.61
C LEU A 97 6.17 20.34 -6.14
N ALA A 98 5.26 19.56 -6.73
CA ALA A 98 5.12 19.42 -8.19
C ALA A 98 6.49 19.38 -8.91
N ARG A 99 7.49 18.71 -8.32
CA ARG A 99 8.86 18.69 -8.84
C ARG A 99 9.01 17.50 -9.77
N GLU A 100 9.40 17.79 -11.00
CA GLU A 100 9.70 16.78 -12.00
C GLU A 100 11.04 16.10 -11.67
N LEU A 101 11.02 14.79 -11.48
CA LEU A 101 12.22 13.97 -11.46
C LEU A 101 12.48 13.52 -12.90
N GLU A 102 13.34 14.25 -13.60
CA GLU A 102 13.68 13.97 -15.01
C GLU A 102 14.40 12.61 -15.21
N SER A 103 14.87 11.97 -14.13
CA SER A 103 15.78 10.82 -14.19
C SER A 103 15.42 9.68 -13.23
N ALA A 104 14.14 9.41 -12.96
CA ALA A 104 13.75 8.19 -12.26
C ALA A 104 13.73 7.01 -13.22
N THR A 105 14.36 5.89 -12.86
CA THR A 105 14.24 4.63 -13.60
C THR A 105 12.88 4.00 -13.29
N LEU A 106 12.16 3.62 -14.33
CA LEU A 106 10.84 2.98 -14.24
C LEU A 106 10.91 1.64 -14.97
N ASP A 107 10.22 0.63 -14.44
CA ASP A 107 10.11 -0.67 -15.07
C ASP A 107 8.69 -0.87 -15.60
N PRO A 108 8.43 -0.58 -16.89
CA PRO A 108 7.15 -0.92 -17.48
C PRO A 108 7.06 -2.43 -17.66
N SER A 109 5.99 -3.02 -17.15
CA SER A 109 5.94 -4.46 -16.97
C SER A 109 4.70 -5.13 -17.50
N ASP A 110 4.83 -6.43 -17.76
CA ASP A 110 3.76 -7.30 -18.19
C ASP A 110 3.32 -8.31 -17.09
N GLY A 111 3.66 -8.06 -15.81
CA GLY A 111 3.38 -8.98 -14.71
C GLY A 111 1.88 -9.12 -14.42
N ILE A 112 1.34 -10.34 -14.52
CA ILE A 112 -0.11 -10.64 -14.35
C ILE A 112 -0.56 -10.83 -12.90
N SER A 113 0.36 -11.11 -11.96
CA SER A 113 0.02 -11.55 -10.60
C SER A 113 -0.19 -10.42 -9.59
N HIS A 114 0.01 -9.17 -9.99
CA HIS A 114 -0.06 -8.01 -9.10
C HIS A 114 -1.38 -7.26 -9.27
N SER A 115 -1.91 -6.77 -8.14
CA SER A 115 -3.14 -6.00 -8.11
C SER A 115 -2.92 -4.58 -8.61
N THR A 116 -1.75 -3.96 -8.38
CA THR A 116 -1.49 -2.55 -8.72
C THR A 116 -0.01 -2.31 -9.05
N SER A 117 0.29 -1.16 -9.68
CA SER A 117 1.67 -0.70 -9.86
C SER A 117 2.35 -0.46 -8.51
N HIS A 118 3.67 -0.64 -8.42
CA HIS A 118 4.39 -0.39 -7.17
C HIS A 118 5.18 0.91 -7.22
N LEU A 119 5.26 1.57 -6.07
CA LEU A 119 6.23 2.60 -5.79
C LEU A 119 7.38 1.91 -5.06
N GLY A 120 8.48 1.65 -5.78
CA GLY A 120 9.63 0.90 -5.26
C GLY A 120 10.36 1.69 -4.18
N LEU A 121 10.25 1.24 -2.93
CA LEU A 121 10.82 1.86 -1.73
C LEU A 121 11.76 0.92 -0.98
N ALA A 122 12.21 -0.16 -1.61
CA ALA A 122 13.23 -1.04 -1.03
C ALA A 122 14.59 -0.33 -0.84
N GLU A 123 15.55 -1.03 -0.23
CA GLU A 123 16.85 -0.48 0.20
C GLU A 123 17.62 0.29 -0.89
N ASN A 124 17.58 -0.19 -2.13
CA ASN A 124 18.25 0.44 -3.29
C ASN A 124 17.23 1.17 -4.18
N SER A 125 16.18 1.76 -3.58
CA SER A 125 15.13 2.46 -4.31
C SER A 125 15.67 3.52 -5.25
N THR A 126 15.30 3.42 -6.53
CA THR A 126 15.71 4.38 -7.56
C THR A 126 15.07 5.75 -7.33
N ILE A 127 13.87 5.79 -6.72
CA ILE A 127 13.19 7.03 -6.36
C ILE A 127 13.92 7.73 -5.21
N LEU A 128 14.25 7.01 -4.14
CA LEU A 128 14.97 7.60 -3.00
C LEU A 128 16.35 8.10 -3.44
N GLN A 129 17.05 7.33 -4.29
CA GLN A 129 18.33 7.75 -4.85
C GLN A 129 18.18 9.01 -5.70
N ALA A 130 17.21 9.06 -6.63
CA ALA A 130 17.00 10.25 -7.47
C ALA A 130 16.65 11.50 -6.65
N LEU A 131 15.85 11.36 -5.59
CA LEU A 131 15.53 12.46 -4.67
C LEU A 131 16.78 12.93 -3.90
N MET A 132 17.66 12.01 -3.52
CA MET A 132 18.91 12.30 -2.82
C MET A 132 19.91 13.01 -3.74
N ASP A 133 20.08 12.52 -4.97
CA ASP A 133 21.00 13.08 -5.98
C ASP A 133 20.61 14.52 -6.36
N LYS A 134 19.31 14.83 -6.37
CA LYS A 134 18.78 16.18 -6.59
C LYS A 134 18.83 17.07 -5.34
N GLY A 135 19.27 16.54 -4.19
CA GLY A 135 19.35 17.27 -2.93
C GLY A 135 17.99 17.58 -2.30
N TYR A 136 16.91 16.92 -2.72
CA TYR A 136 15.57 17.12 -2.15
C TYR A 136 15.39 16.42 -0.81
N ILE A 137 16.09 15.30 -0.60
CA ILE A 137 16.16 14.61 0.68
C ILE A 137 17.63 14.50 1.10
N LYS A 138 17.87 14.50 2.42
CA LYS A 138 19.22 14.36 2.98
C LYS A 138 19.63 12.92 3.27
N ARG A 139 18.64 12.01 3.30
CA ARG A 139 18.79 10.61 3.66
C ARG A 139 17.85 9.75 2.83
N ARG A 140 18.23 8.51 2.57
CA ARG A 140 17.35 7.50 1.95
C ARG A 140 16.41 6.94 3.01
N SER A 141 15.46 7.77 3.41
CA SER A 141 14.45 7.46 4.41
C SER A 141 13.06 7.83 3.93
N TRP A 142 12.05 7.22 4.54
CA TRP A 142 10.65 7.55 4.29
C TRP A 142 9.77 7.21 5.48
N GLY A 143 8.64 7.90 5.59
CA GLY A 143 7.64 7.70 6.62
C GLY A 143 6.26 7.53 6.02
N LEU A 144 5.49 6.57 6.51
CA LEU A 144 4.22 6.16 5.95
C LEU A 144 3.12 6.08 7.02
N ASP A 145 2.06 6.81 6.73
CA ASP A 145 0.74 6.69 7.32
C ASP A 145 -0.22 6.24 6.22
N THR A 146 -0.82 5.06 6.33
CA THR A 146 -1.72 4.55 5.26
C THR A 146 -3.11 5.15 5.28
N GLY A 147 -3.47 5.92 6.32
CA GLY A 147 -4.84 6.38 6.49
C GLY A 147 -5.82 5.30 6.94
N PHE A 148 -7.11 5.62 6.88
CA PHE A 148 -8.23 4.76 7.23
C PHE A 148 -9.21 4.65 6.08
N SER A 149 -9.78 3.46 5.91
CA SER A 149 -10.84 3.21 4.93
C SER A 149 -12.14 2.76 5.59
N ASN A 150 -12.25 2.92 6.91
CA ASN A 150 -13.51 2.73 7.60
C ASN A 150 -14.57 3.61 6.90
N PRO A 151 -15.77 3.07 6.63
CA PRO A 151 -16.81 3.82 5.93
C PRO A 151 -17.34 5.04 6.69
N LYS A 152 -17.14 5.12 8.01
CA LYS A 152 -17.76 6.15 8.87
C LYS A 152 -16.96 7.44 8.91
N SER A 153 -15.64 7.34 8.82
CA SER A 153 -14.65 8.39 8.98
C SER A 153 -13.38 8.01 8.22
N PRO A 154 -13.44 7.95 6.88
CA PRO A 154 -12.27 7.66 6.07
C PRO A 154 -11.25 8.80 6.21
N ARG A 155 -9.97 8.46 6.22
CA ARG A 155 -8.89 9.44 6.39
C ARG A 155 -7.79 9.16 5.39
N ARG A 156 -7.33 10.21 4.72
CA ARG A 156 -6.15 10.13 3.86
C ARG A 156 -4.88 9.90 4.68
N GLY A 157 -4.01 9.06 4.15
CA GLY A 157 -2.67 8.84 4.66
C GLY A 157 -1.68 9.93 4.24
N SER A 158 -0.41 9.71 4.51
CA SER A 158 0.72 10.49 4.00
C SER A 158 1.93 9.59 3.77
N LEU A 159 2.71 9.90 2.73
CA LEU A 159 4.04 9.37 2.49
C LEU A 159 5.01 10.56 2.52
N VAL A 160 6.03 10.47 3.35
CA VAL A 160 7.08 11.49 3.52
C VAL A 160 8.39 10.89 3.07
N PHE A 161 9.15 11.59 2.24
CA PHE A 161 10.50 11.19 1.84
C PHE A 161 11.53 12.02 2.61
N GLY A 162 12.64 11.40 3.02
CA GLY A 162 13.73 12.05 3.74
C GLY A 162 13.48 12.28 5.23
N GLY A 163 12.42 11.70 5.79
CA GLY A 163 12.06 11.86 7.21
C GLY A 163 10.68 11.29 7.53
N TYR A 164 10.04 11.86 8.55
CA TYR A 164 8.71 11.47 9.03
C TYR A 164 7.81 12.70 9.25
N ASP A 165 6.51 12.46 9.41
CA ASP A 165 5.49 13.49 9.65
C ASP A 165 5.36 13.78 11.16
N SER A 166 6.09 14.78 11.67
CA SER A 166 6.08 15.12 13.10
C SER A 166 4.81 15.84 13.58
N GLN A 167 3.93 16.24 12.65
CA GLN A 167 2.69 16.95 12.97
C GLN A 167 1.52 16.00 13.24
N ARG A 168 1.77 14.69 13.14
CA ARG A 168 0.77 13.65 13.39
C ARG A 168 0.83 13.19 14.83
N ASP A 169 -0.35 12.97 15.40
CA ASP A 169 -0.49 12.40 16.73
C ASP A 169 -0.13 10.89 16.70
N PHE A 170 1.11 10.59 17.07
CA PHE A 170 1.60 9.23 17.27
C PHE A 170 1.96 9.03 18.73
N GLN A 171 1.56 7.89 19.29
CA GLN A 171 1.86 7.55 20.67
C GLN A 171 3.35 7.23 20.83
N HIS A 172 3.93 7.76 21.90
CA HIS A 172 5.26 7.41 22.36
C HIS A 172 5.20 6.27 23.40
N PRO A 173 6.27 5.47 23.55
CA PRO A 173 7.53 5.52 22.79
C PRO A 173 7.42 4.92 21.39
N TRP A 174 8.32 5.33 20.50
CA TRP A 174 8.52 4.66 19.22
C TRP A 174 9.34 3.39 19.44
N HIS A 175 8.98 2.31 18.76
CA HIS A 175 9.70 1.04 18.83
C HIS A 175 10.65 0.94 17.64
N GLN A 176 11.94 0.75 17.92
CA GLN A 176 12.99 0.62 16.91
C GLN A 176 13.27 -0.85 16.58
N TYR A 177 13.59 -1.09 15.31
CA TYR A 177 13.97 -2.38 14.76
C TYR A 177 15.16 -2.21 13.82
N ALA A 178 16.01 -3.23 13.75
CA ALA A 178 17.09 -3.28 12.76
C ALA A 178 16.54 -3.73 11.39
N ILE A 179 17.05 -3.13 10.32
CA ILE A 179 16.86 -3.62 8.96
C ILE A 179 17.98 -4.63 8.68
N ASN A 180 17.63 -5.85 8.28
CA ASN A 180 18.62 -6.89 8.01
C ASN A 180 19.43 -6.58 6.74
N ALA A 181 20.76 -6.63 6.82
CA ALA A 181 21.66 -6.36 5.69
C ALA A 181 21.39 -7.37 4.57
N SER A 182 21.32 -6.90 3.32
CA SER A 182 21.08 -7.71 2.10
C SER A 182 19.60 -8.05 1.81
N GLY A 183 18.66 -7.20 2.20
CA GLY A 183 17.24 -7.39 1.85
C GLY A 183 16.51 -8.48 2.63
N GLY A 184 17.18 -9.14 3.59
CA GLY A 184 16.66 -10.10 4.57
C GLY A 184 15.73 -11.18 3.99
N GLN A 185 16.19 -12.42 3.80
CA GLN A 185 15.25 -13.50 3.47
C GLN A 185 14.57 -14.04 4.73
N LEU A 186 13.23 -14.04 4.71
CA LEU A 186 12.40 -14.78 5.67
C LEU A 186 11.72 -15.93 4.91
N ASP A 187 12.07 -17.16 5.26
CA ASP A 187 11.53 -18.39 4.67
C ASP A 187 11.59 -18.41 3.12
N GLY A 188 12.67 -17.87 2.55
CA GLY A 188 12.88 -17.77 1.10
C GLY A 188 12.34 -16.50 0.44
N ASN A 189 11.56 -15.69 1.16
CA ASN A 189 10.99 -14.43 0.67
C ASN A 189 11.77 -13.21 1.14
N LYS A 190 11.96 -12.22 0.25
CA LYS A 190 12.59 -10.93 0.60
C LYS A 190 11.71 -10.18 1.62
N CYS A 191 12.30 -9.84 2.76
CA CYS A 191 11.68 -9.10 3.85
C CYS A 191 12.71 -8.29 4.62
N SER A 192 12.83 -7.00 4.27
CA SER A 192 13.76 -6.09 4.95
C SER A 192 13.22 -5.56 6.28
N LEU A 193 11.89 -5.52 6.44
CA LEU A 193 11.19 -4.98 7.61
C LEU A 193 10.61 -6.13 8.46
N SER A 194 11.51 -6.94 9.03
CA SER A 194 11.14 -8.12 9.81
C SER A 194 10.83 -7.78 11.26
N VAL A 195 9.83 -8.45 11.83
CA VAL A 195 9.45 -8.37 13.25
C VAL A 195 9.21 -9.77 13.82
N VAL A 196 9.16 -9.87 15.15
CA VAL A 196 8.75 -11.10 15.84
C VAL A 196 7.43 -10.82 16.56
N ILE A 197 6.39 -11.54 16.17
CA ILE A 197 5.04 -11.44 16.71
C ILE A 197 4.94 -12.44 17.86
N SER A 198 4.75 -11.94 19.08
CA SER A 198 4.62 -12.76 20.29
C SER A 198 3.16 -13.14 20.56
N GLU A 199 2.20 -12.34 20.10
CA GLU A 199 0.78 -12.61 20.27
C GLU A 199 -0.02 -12.15 19.05
N LEU A 200 -0.94 -13.00 18.62
CA LEU A 200 -1.96 -12.68 17.63
C LEU A 200 -3.30 -13.18 18.18
N ARG A 201 -4.14 -12.25 18.64
CA ARG A 201 -5.43 -12.57 19.24
C ARG A 201 -6.56 -12.02 18.38
N PHE A 202 -7.41 -12.93 17.93
CA PHE A 202 -8.57 -12.65 17.12
C PHE A 202 -9.82 -12.65 18.01
N THR A 203 -10.68 -11.65 17.83
CA THR A 203 -11.92 -11.50 18.61
C THR A 203 -13.11 -11.42 17.67
N ILE A 204 -14.12 -12.26 17.86
CA ILE A 204 -15.42 -12.20 17.17
C ILE A 204 -16.51 -12.04 18.22
N ASN A 205 -17.43 -11.09 18.05
CA ASN A 205 -18.56 -10.89 18.95
C ASN A 205 -18.16 -10.86 20.44
N GLY A 206 -17.01 -10.24 20.74
CA GLY A 206 -16.45 -10.14 22.09
C GLY A 206 -15.75 -11.40 22.64
N ARG A 207 -15.71 -12.50 21.88
CA ARG A 207 -15.00 -13.73 22.25
C ARG A 207 -13.63 -13.77 21.59
N SER A 208 -12.57 -13.79 22.41
CA SER A 208 -11.19 -13.79 21.93
C SER A 208 -10.54 -15.18 21.92
N ARG A 209 -9.64 -15.38 20.95
CA ARG A 209 -8.85 -16.60 20.74
C ARG A 209 -7.45 -16.24 20.24
N THR A 210 -6.44 -16.96 20.71
CA THR A 210 -5.06 -16.81 20.24
C THR A 210 -4.84 -17.67 19.00
N LEU A 211 -4.24 -17.11 17.95
CA LEU A 211 -3.92 -17.83 16.72
C LEU A 211 -2.51 -18.46 16.74
N LEU A 212 -1.61 -17.91 17.56
CA LEU A 212 -0.24 -18.40 17.72
C LEU A 212 -0.11 -19.39 18.89
N GLU A 213 0.76 -20.38 18.70
CA GLU A 213 1.22 -21.29 19.77
C GLU A 213 2.60 -20.90 20.33
N GLY A 214 3.26 -19.94 19.68
CA GLY A 214 4.55 -19.39 20.06
C GLY A 214 4.91 -18.21 19.16
N PRO A 215 6.03 -17.52 19.42
CA PRO A 215 6.46 -16.39 18.62
C PRO A 215 6.64 -16.78 17.14
N LEU A 216 6.20 -15.90 16.24
CA LEU A 216 6.26 -16.13 14.81
C LEU A 216 6.85 -14.90 14.10
N LYS A 217 7.64 -15.14 13.06
CA LYS A 217 8.21 -14.04 12.28
C LYS A 217 7.12 -13.36 11.46
N GLY A 218 7.23 -12.04 11.36
CA GLY A 218 6.37 -11.20 10.55
C GLY A 218 7.18 -10.36 9.58
N CYS A 219 6.60 -10.08 8.42
CA CYS A 219 7.13 -9.14 7.44
C CYS A 219 6.17 -7.96 7.27
N ILE A 220 6.67 -6.73 7.35
CA ILE A 220 5.87 -5.55 7.04
C ILE A 220 6.07 -5.22 5.56
N GLU A 221 5.00 -5.34 4.77
CA GLU A 221 5.01 -5.04 3.33
C GLU A 221 3.81 -4.14 3.01
N PRO A 222 4.02 -2.83 2.78
CA PRO A 222 2.93 -1.90 2.52
C PRO A 222 2.11 -2.21 1.26
N TYR A 223 2.68 -2.92 0.28
CA TYR A 223 1.97 -3.29 -0.94
C TYR A 223 0.78 -4.22 -0.69
N ASP A 224 0.91 -5.13 0.27
CA ASP A 224 -0.17 -6.06 0.61
C ASP A 224 -1.31 -5.29 1.29
N ASN A 225 -2.51 -5.31 0.69
CA ASN A 225 -3.66 -4.64 1.30
C ASN A 225 -4.20 -5.41 2.51
N LEU A 226 -4.13 -6.74 2.45
CA LEU A 226 -4.66 -7.68 3.44
C LEU A 226 -3.53 -8.34 4.24
N PHE A 227 -3.87 -8.88 5.41
CA PHE A 227 -2.97 -9.80 6.09
C PHE A 227 -2.76 -11.07 5.29
N ARG A 228 -1.54 -11.61 5.29
CA ARG A 228 -1.33 -13.00 4.87
C ARG A 228 -0.88 -13.79 6.08
N LEU A 229 -1.61 -14.86 6.38
CA LEU A 229 -1.30 -15.77 7.47
C LEU A 229 -0.72 -17.06 6.89
N PRO A 230 0.27 -17.70 7.55
CA PRO A 230 0.64 -19.06 7.19
C PRO A 230 -0.55 -20.00 7.32
N LEU A 231 -0.48 -21.12 6.60
CA LEU A 231 -1.61 -22.05 6.47
C LEU A 231 -2.24 -22.45 7.82
N ALA A 232 -1.41 -22.78 8.82
CA ALA A 232 -1.91 -23.20 10.14
C ALA A 232 -2.74 -22.10 10.83
N GLN A 233 -2.27 -20.85 10.83
CA GLN A 233 -2.98 -19.72 11.42
C GLN A 233 -4.22 -19.34 10.62
N LEU A 234 -4.16 -19.44 9.29
CA LEU A 234 -5.31 -19.21 8.42
C LEU A 234 -6.43 -20.23 8.68
N GLU A 235 -6.11 -21.52 8.76
CA GLU A 235 -7.09 -22.57 9.06
C GLU A 235 -7.66 -22.44 10.48
N ARG A 236 -6.83 -22.08 11.47
CA ARG A 236 -7.33 -21.73 12.80
C ARG A 236 -8.28 -20.57 12.74
N LEU A 237 -7.97 -19.50 12.02
CA LEU A 237 -8.88 -18.35 11.93
C LEU A 237 -10.19 -18.75 11.23
N ARG A 238 -10.13 -19.52 10.14
CA ARG A 238 -11.30 -20.04 9.42
C ARG A 238 -12.23 -20.86 10.29
N SER A 239 -11.67 -21.74 11.14
CA SER A 239 -12.49 -22.58 12.02
C SER A 239 -13.32 -21.79 13.04
N HIS A 240 -13.03 -20.49 13.23
CA HIS A 240 -13.75 -19.61 14.15
C HIS A 240 -14.78 -18.71 13.46
N ILE A 241 -14.78 -18.63 12.14
CA ILE A 241 -15.80 -17.92 11.38
C ILE A 241 -16.96 -18.90 11.20
N GLU A 242 -18.01 -18.77 12.02
CA GLU A 242 -19.22 -19.59 11.87
C GLU A 242 -19.83 -19.35 10.49
N HIS A 243 -20.08 -20.43 9.74
CA HIS A 243 -20.56 -20.36 8.35
C HIS A 243 -19.60 -19.57 7.48
N PRO A 244 -18.35 -20.05 7.25
CA PRO A 244 -17.64 -19.54 6.09
C PRO A 244 -18.62 -19.77 4.94
N ALA A 245 -19.00 -18.71 4.22
CA ALA A 245 -19.70 -18.93 2.96
C ALA A 245 -18.89 -20.00 2.24
N SER A 246 -19.53 -21.05 1.74
CA SER A 246 -18.83 -22.07 0.98
C SER A 246 -18.17 -21.33 -0.16
N LEU A 247 -16.90 -20.95 0.05
CA LEU A 247 -16.09 -20.26 -0.91
C LEU A 247 -15.68 -21.32 -1.93
N SER A 248 -16.66 -21.89 -2.64
CA SER A 248 -16.67 -21.67 -4.07
C SER A 248 -16.09 -20.27 -4.20
N PHE A 249 -14.90 -20.13 -4.80
CA PHE A 249 -14.54 -18.87 -5.42
C PHE A 249 -15.86 -18.24 -5.90
N PRO A 250 -16.06 -16.92 -5.91
CA PRO A 250 -16.96 -16.42 -6.91
C PRO A 250 -16.38 -16.88 -8.27
N ARG A 251 -16.58 -18.15 -8.65
CA ARG A 251 -16.62 -18.76 -9.96
C ARG A 251 -17.87 -18.15 -10.54
N PHE A 252 -17.85 -16.82 -10.65
CA PHE A 252 -18.74 -16.02 -11.44
C PHE A 252 -20.19 -16.54 -11.43
N SER A 253 -20.69 -17.02 -10.29
CA SER A 253 -21.90 -17.84 -10.27
C SER A 253 -23.07 -16.89 -10.13
N GLY A 254 -23.44 -16.33 -11.28
CA GLY A 254 -24.71 -15.66 -11.50
C GLY A 254 -24.68 -14.14 -11.57
N ASN A 255 -23.63 -13.46 -11.08
CA ASN A 255 -23.50 -12.00 -11.24
C ASN A 255 -22.08 -11.59 -11.69
N PRO A 256 -21.83 -11.43 -13.00
CA PRO A 256 -20.49 -11.25 -13.56
C PRO A 256 -19.92 -9.82 -13.40
N ARG A 257 -20.41 -9.02 -12.44
CA ARG A 257 -20.21 -7.57 -12.49
C ARG A 257 -19.16 -6.99 -11.55
N ILE A 258 -18.69 -7.69 -10.51
CA ILE A 258 -17.73 -7.14 -9.54
C ILE A 258 -16.42 -7.93 -9.55
N LEU A 259 -15.33 -7.30 -9.96
CA LEU A 259 -13.97 -7.83 -9.86
C LEU A 259 -13.39 -7.53 -8.47
N ILE A 260 -12.89 -8.57 -7.81
CA ILE A 260 -12.17 -8.48 -6.53
C ILE A 260 -10.71 -8.83 -6.80
N ALA A 261 -9.82 -7.84 -6.69
CA ALA A 261 -8.41 -8.00 -7.05
C ALA A 261 -7.65 -8.90 -6.05
N GLU A 262 -7.95 -8.77 -4.76
CA GLU A 262 -7.31 -9.46 -3.64
C GLU A 262 -8.41 -9.89 -2.67
N PRO A 263 -9.06 -11.04 -2.90
CA PRO A 263 -10.16 -11.49 -2.04
C PRO A 263 -9.65 -11.90 -0.66
N GLY A 264 -10.21 -11.28 0.37
CA GLY A 264 -10.05 -11.70 1.75
C GLY A 264 -10.95 -12.89 2.11
N LEU A 265 -11.20 -13.08 3.40
CA LEU A 265 -12.15 -14.08 3.87
C LEU A 265 -13.56 -13.49 3.82
N ILE A 266 -14.27 -13.84 2.74
CA ILE A 266 -15.60 -13.35 2.43
C ILE A 266 -16.66 -14.25 3.06
N TYR A 267 -17.73 -13.65 3.58
CA TYR A 267 -18.86 -14.37 4.15
C TYR A 267 -20.17 -13.61 3.93
N GLU A 268 -21.25 -14.38 3.83
CA GLU A 268 -22.62 -13.87 3.73
C GLU A 268 -23.15 -13.56 5.12
N THR A 269 -23.60 -12.34 5.35
CA THR A 269 -24.27 -12.02 6.60
C THR A 269 -25.12 -10.76 6.50
N SER A 270 -26.26 -10.77 7.19
CA SER A 270 -27.07 -9.58 7.45
C SER A 270 -26.52 -8.74 8.63
N ARG A 271 -25.53 -9.25 9.37
CA ARG A 271 -24.98 -8.63 10.59
C ARG A 271 -23.47 -8.76 10.70
N SER A 272 -22.81 -7.72 11.21
CA SER A 272 -21.35 -7.72 11.42
C SER A 272 -20.93 -8.80 12.43
N LEU A 273 -19.75 -9.40 12.26
CA LEU A 273 -19.11 -10.27 13.25
C LEU A 273 -18.46 -9.48 14.39
N ASN A 274 -18.41 -8.15 14.25
CA ASN A 274 -17.67 -7.24 15.11
C ASN A 274 -16.25 -7.75 15.36
N ALA A 275 -15.58 -8.15 14.28
CA ALA A 275 -14.34 -8.89 14.34
C ALA A 275 -13.13 -7.94 14.51
N SER A 276 -12.23 -8.18 15.46
CA SER A 276 -11.03 -7.36 15.67
C SER A 276 -9.77 -8.23 15.85
N LEU A 277 -8.60 -7.62 15.65
CA LEU A 277 -7.31 -8.29 15.73
C LEU A 277 -6.34 -7.52 16.61
N ASP A 278 -5.90 -8.15 17.69
CA ASP A 278 -4.79 -7.66 18.52
C ASP A 278 -3.48 -8.31 18.06
N ILE A 279 -2.46 -7.49 17.89
CA ILE A 279 -1.11 -7.91 17.51
C ILE A 279 -0.14 -7.37 18.56
N LYS A 280 0.72 -8.23 19.09
CA LYS A 280 1.82 -7.85 19.99
C LYS A 280 3.13 -8.40 19.45
N PHE A 281 4.15 -7.54 19.43
CA PHE A 281 5.51 -7.93 19.10
C PHE A 281 6.32 -8.23 20.35
N GLU A 282 7.43 -8.95 20.18
CA GLU A 282 8.30 -9.37 21.28
C GLU A 282 8.89 -8.20 22.08
N ASN A 283 9.20 -7.08 21.41
CA ASN A 283 9.70 -5.86 22.05
C ASN A 283 8.62 -4.99 22.72
N GLY A 284 7.39 -5.49 22.84
CA GLY A 284 6.27 -4.81 23.50
C GLY A 284 5.42 -3.90 22.62
N PHE A 285 5.78 -3.64 21.35
CA PHE A 285 4.91 -2.91 20.43
C PHE A 285 3.59 -3.66 20.27
N SER A 286 2.46 -2.95 20.37
CA SER A 286 1.15 -3.58 20.18
C SER A 286 0.14 -2.64 19.53
N VAL A 287 -0.72 -3.22 18.71
CA VAL A 287 -1.83 -2.53 18.05
C VAL A 287 -3.08 -3.38 18.12
N ASN A 288 -4.23 -2.72 18.28
CA ASN A 288 -5.54 -3.30 18.05
C ASN A 288 -6.08 -2.77 16.72
N ILE A 289 -6.48 -3.69 15.84
CA ILE A 289 -7.17 -3.36 14.60
C ILE A 289 -8.67 -3.47 14.89
N PRO A 290 -9.37 -2.33 14.95
CA PRO A 290 -10.77 -2.30 15.33
C PRO A 290 -11.64 -2.93 14.24
N SER A 291 -12.87 -3.29 14.60
CA SER A 291 -13.78 -4.01 13.71
C SER A 291 -14.20 -3.25 12.47
N ASP A 292 -14.26 -1.92 12.54
CA ASP A 292 -14.54 -1.07 11.39
C ASP A 292 -13.39 -0.96 10.38
N GLU A 293 -12.19 -1.44 10.74
CA GLU A 293 -11.06 -1.60 9.82
C GLU A 293 -10.76 -3.05 9.46
N PHE A 294 -10.94 -4.00 10.39
CA PHE A 294 -10.65 -5.41 10.18
C PHE A 294 -11.76 -6.17 9.45
N GLU A 295 -12.99 -5.66 9.52
CA GLU A 295 -14.18 -6.25 8.89
C GLU A 295 -14.93 -5.20 8.07
N LYS A 296 -14.98 -5.37 6.74
CA LYS A 296 -15.55 -4.38 5.83
C LYS A 296 -16.64 -4.98 4.94
N PRO A 297 -17.61 -4.17 4.46
CA PRO A 297 -18.41 -4.56 3.30
C PRO A 297 -17.48 -4.92 2.14
N LEU A 298 -17.84 -5.94 1.36
CA LEU A 298 -17.02 -6.37 0.23
C LEU A 298 -16.91 -5.25 -0.81
N ARG A 299 -15.68 -4.95 -1.24
CA ARG A 299 -15.40 -3.92 -2.24
C ARG A 299 -14.78 -4.55 -3.48
N GLY A 300 -15.04 -3.95 -4.64
CA GLY A 300 -14.44 -4.38 -5.90
C GLY A 300 -14.64 -3.35 -7.00
N LEU A 301 -14.48 -3.79 -8.25
CA LEU A 301 -14.64 -2.96 -9.44
C LEU A 301 -15.81 -3.45 -10.27
N ASP A 302 -16.72 -2.55 -10.63
CA ASP A 302 -17.79 -2.87 -11.56
C ASP A 302 -17.24 -3.13 -12.99
N ILE A 303 -18.09 -3.52 -13.93
CA ILE A 303 -17.67 -3.80 -15.33
C ILE A 303 -17.01 -2.60 -16.03
N ASN A 304 -17.28 -1.38 -15.58
CA ASN A 304 -16.68 -0.15 -16.10
C ASN A 304 -15.38 0.22 -15.36
N GLY A 305 -14.88 -0.65 -14.50
CA GLY A 305 -13.71 -0.38 -13.65
C GLY A 305 -13.98 0.65 -12.55
N SER A 306 -15.23 1.00 -12.28
CA SER A 306 -15.56 1.94 -11.21
C SER A 306 -15.63 1.21 -9.87
N PRO A 307 -15.12 1.80 -8.78
CA PRO A 307 -15.22 1.17 -7.48
C PRO A 307 -16.67 0.97 -7.04
N THR A 308 -16.97 -0.20 -6.48
CA THR A 308 -18.31 -0.57 -6.04
C THR A 308 -18.26 -1.34 -4.72
N VAL A 309 -19.37 -1.32 -3.99
CA VAL A 309 -19.53 -1.98 -2.69
C VAL A 309 -20.69 -2.96 -2.78
N ASN A 310 -20.44 -4.20 -2.37
CA ASN A 310 -21.50 -5.16 -2.11
C ASN A 310 -21.83 -5.14 -0.61
N HIS A 311 -23.05 -4.74 -0.28
CA HIS A 311 -23.52 -4.63 1.10
C HIS A 311 -24.10 -5.94 1.68
N THR A 312 -24.31 -6.97 0.86
CA THR A 312 -24.78 -8.30 1.32
C THR A 312 -23.63 -9.21 1.73
N LEU A 313 -22.41 -8.88 1.29
CA LEU A 313 -21.19 -9.61 1.60
C LEU A 313 -20.26 -8.76 2.47
N ARG A 314 -19.57 -9.43 3.38
CA ARG A 314 -18.53 -8.82 4.21
C ARG A 314 -17.23 -9.59 4.05
N GLU A 315 -16.14 -8.92 4.35
CA GLU A 315 -14.78 -9.41 4.19
C GLU A 315 -13.96 -9.12 5.45
N ILE A 316 -13.38 -10.17 6.03
CA ILE A 316 -12.29 -10.03 6.99
C ILE A 316 -11.02 -9.73 6.21
N GLN A 317 -10.24 -8.74 6.67
CA GLN A 317 -9.05 -8.24 5.97
C GLN A 317 -7.83 -9.17 6.05
N VAL A 318 -8.05 -10.48 5.90
CA VAL A 318 -7.05 -11.55 5.79
C VAL A 318 -7.24 -12.20 4.42
N LEU A 319 -6.16 -12.29 3.64
CA LEU A 319 -6.17 -12.93 2.32
C LEU A 319 -6.64 -14.38 2.45
N GLN A 320 -7.49 -14.82 1.53
CA GLN A 320 -7.98 -16.20 1.54
C GLN A 320 -6.90 -17.24 1.19
N SER A 321 -5.80 -16.84 0.59
CA SER A 321 -4.68 -17.73 0.29
C SER A 321 -3.65 -17.64 1.41
N PRO A 322 -3.00 -18.76 1.78
CA PRO A 322 -1.95 -18.72 2.78
C PRO A 322 -0.78 -17.86 2.30
N ALA A 323 -0.03 -17.32 3.26
CA ALA A 323 1.28 -16.75 3.01
C ALA A 323 2.26 -17.84 2.54
N ASP A 324 3.27 -17.43 1.77
CA ASP A 324 4.37 -18.31 1.41
C ASP A 324 5.28 -18.52 2.63
N GLY A 325 5.56 -19.79 2.95
CA GLY A 325 6.37 -20.15 4.12
C GLY A 325 5.64 -19.99 5.45
N ASN A 326 6.40 -19.83 6.54
CA ASN A 326 5.89 -19.74 7.90
C ASN A 326 6.07 -18.32 8.47
N THR A 327 5.75 -17.31 7.65
CA THR A 327 5.88 -15.90 7.99
C THR A 327 4.54 -15.19 7.81
N ILE A 328 4.14 -14.36 8.78
CA ILE A 328 2.97 -13.49 8.64
C ILE A 328 3.33 -12.26 7.81
N VAL A 329 2.51 -11.88 6.85
CA VAL A 329 2.66 -10.59 6.16
C VAL A 329 1.69 -9.57 6.74
N LEU A 330 2.26 -8.48 7.26
CA LEU A 330 1.61 -7.34 7.89
C LEU A 330 1.49 -6.21 6.86
N GLY A 331 0.35 -6.20 6.17
CA GLY A 331 0.06 -5.24 5.12
C GLY A 331 -0.57 -3.93 5.61
N ARG A 332 -1.25 -3.24 4.70
CA ARG A 332 -1.99 -2.00 4.94
C ARG A 332 -2.99 -2.11 6.10
N ALA A 333 -3.67 -3.25 6.26
CA ALA A 333 -4.62 -3.43 7.37
C ALA A 333 -3.93 -3.23 8.74
N PHE A 334 -2.70 -3.75 8.92
CA PHE A 334 -1.86 -3.48 10.09
C PHE A 334 -1.42 -2.02 10.15
N LEU A 335 -0.87 -1.50 9.05
CA LEU A 335 -0.33 -0.14 8.95
C LEU A 335 -1.41 0.94 9.10
N SER A 336 -2.69 0.59 9.00
CA SER A 336 -3.76 1.51 9.40
C SER A 336 -3.58 1.92 10.86
N GLN A 337 -3.10 1.05 11.76
CA GLN A 337 -2.96 1.35 13.18
C GLN A 337 -1.54 1.76 13.60
N ALA A 338 -0.58 1.70 12.69
CA ALA A 338 0.83 1.93 12.95
C ALA A 338 1.44 2.90 11.94
N TYR A 339 2.18 3.89 12.42
CA TYR A 339 3.08 4.66 11.58
C TYR A 339 4.37 3.89 11.35
N LEU A 340 4.83 3.85 10.10
CA LEU A 340 6.08 3.20 9.72
C LEU A 340 7.08 4.26 9.28
N SER A 341 8.24 4.33 9.92
CA SER A 341 9.37 5.16 9.49
C SER A 341 10.55 4.26 9.17
N VAL A 342 11.16 4.42 8.00
CA VAL A 342 12.27 3.61 7.53
C VAL A 342 13.45 4.52 7.20
N ASP A 343 14.63 4.22 7.74
CA ASP A 343 15.89 4.90 7.42
C ASP A 343 16.92 3.85 7.00
N TYR A 344 17.19 3.78 5.69
CA TYR A 344 18.15 2.83 5.14
C TYR A 344 19.60 3.23 5.42
N ASP A 345 19.88 4.51 5.66
CA ASP A 345 21.23 4.99 5.94
C ASP A 345 21.64 4.63 7.38
N THR A 346 20.70 4.67 8.33
CA THR A 346 20.93 4.18 9.70
C THR A 346 20.58 2.70 9.89
N ARG A 347 20.06 2.04 8.85
CA ARG A 347 19.70 0.60 8.85
C ARG A 347 18.66 0.27 9.93
N THR A 348 17.71 1.17 10.16
CA THR A 348 16.68 1.01 11.18
C THR A 348 15.31 1.40 10.65
N PHE A 349 14.28 0.73 11.14
CA PHE A 349 12.91 1.22 11.01
C PHE A 349 12.26 1.35 12.38
N HIS A 350 11.24 2.20 12.44
CA HIS A 350 10.50 2.49 13.65
C HIS A 350 9.01 2.33 13.42
N LEU A 351 8.34 1.86 14.47
CA LEU A 351 6.90 1.81 14.53
C LEU A 351 6.40 2.65 15.69
N ALA A 352 5.38 3.44 15.42
CA ALA A 352 4.63 4.16 16.45
C ALA A 352 3.17 3.78 16.34
N ARG A 353 2.53 3.57 17.49
CA ARG A 353 1.09 3.37 17.51
C ARG A 353 0.45 4.70 17.17
N ARG A 354 -0.61 4.68 16.36
CA ARG A 354 -1.37 5.88 16.11
C ARG A 354 -2.02 6.42 17.41
N GLY A 355 -1.98 7.74 17.59
CA GLY A 355 -2.73 8.47 18.61
C GLY A 355 -4.25 8.43 18.42
N SER A 356 -4.98 9.20 19.23
CA SER A 356 -6.44 9.23 19.15
C SER A 356 -6.89 9.88 17.83
N PRO A 357 -8.06 9.50 17.29
CA PRO A 357 -8.65 10.23 16.18
C PRO A 357 -9.21 11.56 16.70
N GLU A 358 -8.40 12.60 16.91
CA GLU A 358 -8.93 13.94 17.18
C GLU A 358 -8.49 14.99 16.17
N LYS A 359 -9.51 15.73 15.72
CA LYS A 359 -9.54 16.95 14.91
C LYS A 359 -8.21 17.31 14.24
N LEU A 360 -7.94 16.69 13.09
CA LEU A 360 -7.27 17.45 12.05
C LEU A 360 -8.23 18.58 11.66
N GLY A 361 -7.98 19.77 12.22
CA GLY A 361 -8.36 21.00 11.55
C GLY A 361 -7.79 20.89 10.15
N PHE A 362 -8.65 20.60 9.19
CA PHE A 362 -8.32 20.90 7.81
C PHE A 362 -7.97 22.39 7.79
N PRO A 363 -6.80 22.81 7.26
CA PRO A 363 -6.63 24.21 6.96
C PRO A 363 -7.78 24.58 6.01
N VAL A 364 -8.66 25.45 6.49
CA VAL A 364 -9.55 26.22 5.63
C VAL A 364 -8.64 26.90 4.61
N PRO A 365 -8.95 26.88 3.30
CA PRO A 365 -8.15 27.58 2.32
C PRO A 365 -8.11 29.07 2.70
N GLY A 366 -6.97 29.60 3.13
CA GLY A 366 -6.87 31.04 3.40
C GLY A 366 -5.76 31.57 4.30
N GLU A 367 -5.17 30.81 5.23
CA GLU A 367 -4.25 31.43 6.20
C GLU A 367 -2.86 30.77 6.22
N ILE A 368 -1.87 31.55 5.77
CA ILE A 368 -0.44 31.28 5.90
C ILE A 368 -0.02 31.74 7.30
N TYR A 369 0.22 30.82 8.23
CA TYR A 369 0.93 31.17 9.46
C TYR A 369 2.44 31.09 9.23
N GLN A 370 3.09 32.25 9.26
CA GLN A 370 4.52 32.37 9.49
C GLN A 370 4.81 32.02 10.95
N ALA A 371 5.60 30.97 11.18
CA ALA A 371 6.34 30.80 12.42
C ALA A 371 7.69 30.15 12.10
N TRP A 372 8.76 30.94 12.24
CA TRP A 372 10.13 30.47 12.27
C TRP A 372 10.43 29.89 13.66
N ILE A 373 11.17 28.77 13.75
CA ILE A 373 12.45 28.60 14.47
C ILE A 373 12.89 27.12 14.51
N TYR A 374 14.13 26.91 14.04
CA TYR A 374 15.15 25.84 14.16
C TYR A 374 14.86 24.64 15.09
N ALA A 375 15.18 23.38 14.74
CA ALA A 375 16.53 22.90 14.39
C ALA A 375 16.49 21.53 13.65
N GLU A 376 17.48 21.31 12.76
CA GLU A 376 17.86 20.04 12.09
C GLU A 376 16.84 19.29 11.20
N GLN A 377 15.56 19.67 11.23
CA GLN A 377 14.45 19.11 10.43
C GLN A 377 14.41 19.60 8.96
N ARG A 378 15.44 19.35 8.17
CA ARG A 378 15.38 19.59 6.71
C ARG A 378 15.22 18.28 5.93
N GLY A 379 13.97 18.00 5.56
CA GLY A 379 13.58 16.95 4.62
C GLY A 379 12.07 16.67 4.59
N LEU A 380 11.21 17.67 4.79
CA LEU A 380 9.77 17.44 4.99
C LEU A 380 9.01 17.61 3.66
N VAL A 381 8.61 16.50 3.04
CA VAL A 381 7.69 16.48 1.89
C VAL A 381 6.36 15.89 2.34
N VAL A 382 5.32 16.73 2.48
CA VAL A 382 3.96 16.32 2.86
C VAL A 382 3.06 16.34 1.62
N ILE A 383 2.27 15.28 1.41
CA ILE A 383 1.38 15.10 0.24
C ILE A 383 -0.06 15.51 0.61
N GLY A 384 -0.70 16.38 -0.20
CA GLY A 384 -2.11 16.77 -0.05
C GLY A 384 -2.66 17.52 -1.28
N LEU A 385 -3.83 17.06 -1.77
CA LEU A 385 -4.55 17.37 -3.04
C LEU A 385 -5.13 18.79 -3.21
N ILE A 386 -5.27 19.25 -4.46
CA ILE A 386 -6.23 20.30 -4.91
C ILE A 386 -7.04 19.81 -6.14
N LEU A 387 -8.36 20.09 -6.15
CA LEU A 387 -9.26 20.03 -7.31
C LEU A 387 -9.86 21.43 -7.53
N GLY A 388 -9.94 21.88 -8.80
CA GLY A 388 -10.76 23.02 -9.23
C GLY A 388 -10.28 23.66 -10.53
N GLN A 389 -10.92 23.33 -11.66
CA GLN A 389 -10.82 24.06 -12.94
C GLN A 389 -11.72 25.31 -12.93
N ALA A 390 -11.32 26.39 -13.62
CA ALA A 390 -12.09 27.06 -14.68
C ALA A 390 -11.34 28.29 -15.22
N HIS A 391 -11.31 28.42 -16.55
CA HIS A 391 -10.87 29.60 -17.29
C HIS A 391 -11.79 30.80 -17.05
N ILE A 392 -11.22 31.98 -16.75
CA ILE A 392 -11.59 33.27 -17.36
C ILE A 392 -10.31 34.13 -17.46
N CYS A 393 -9.96 34.52 -18.69
CA CYS A 393 -8.99 35.57 -18.99
C CYS A 393 -9.54 36.94 -18.56
N PHE A 394 -8.70 37.81 -17.98
CA PHE A 394 -8.46 39.16 -18.51
C PHE A 394 -7.11 39.70 -17.99
N ILE A 395 -6.27 40.07 -18.95
CA ILE A 395 -5.12 40.98 -18.82
C ILE A 395 -5.67 42.35 -18.42
N ILE A 396 -5.06 43.06 -17.46
CA ILE A 396 -4.63 44.47 -17.60
C ILE A 396 -3.40 44.71 -16.71
N LEU A 397 -2.33 45.18 -17.36
CA LEU A 397 -1.13 45.80 -16.80
C LEU A 397 -1.46 47.12 -16.10
N TRP A 398 -0.88 47.38 -14.93
CA TRP A 398 0.05 48.48 -14.62
C TRP A 398 0.54 48.32 -13.18
#